data_AF-A0A7S4B081-F1
#
_entry.id   AF-A0A7S4B081-F1
#
_cell.length_a   1.000
_cell.length_b   1.000
_cell.length_c   1.000
_cell.angle_alpha   90.00
_cell.angle_beta   90.00
_cell.angle_gamma   90.00
#
_symmetry.space_group_name_H-M   'P 1'
#
loop_
_entity.id
_entity.type
_entity.pdbx_description
1 polymer ?
#
loop_
_entity_poly.entity_id
_entity_poly.type
_entity_poly.pdbx_seq_one_letter_code
_entity_poly.pdbx_strand_id
1 'polypeptide(L)'
;AQHVLSERQVRILQFEYHYLGKWHHTFALRQVVSWLAGFGYQCFWMGSGGDGHTRGNGTLDIGPLQPWCDAFEFRRWSNILCAWETKILQVLRQKSNLLF
;
A
#
# COMPACT_ATOMS: atom_id res chain seq x y z
N ALA A 1 13.21 13.20 -3.42
CA ALA A 1 12.05 12.29 -3.41
C ALA A 1 10.74 13.04 -3.12
N GLN A 2 10.62 13.76 -2.00
CA GLN A 2 9.38 14.44 -1.60
C GLN A 2 8.77 15.36 -2.67
N HIS A 3 9.59 16.21 -3.32
CA HIS A 3 9.12 17.10 -4.38
C HIS A 3 8.50 16.36 -5.59
N VAL A 4 9.16 15.27 -6.03
CA VAL A 4 8.70 14.42 -7.13
C VAL A 4 7.36 13.75 -6.81
N LEU A 5 7.18 13.34 -5.55
CA LEU A 5 5.94 12.71 -5.07
C LEU A 5 4.81 13.75 -4.90
N SER A 6 5.11 14.94 -4.38
CA SER A 6 4.11 16.01 -4.22
C SER A 6 3.61 16.55 -5.56
N GLU A 7 4.49 16.58 -6.56
CA GLU A 7 4.11 16.92 -7.94
C GLU A 7 3.53 15.74 -8.72
N ARG A 8 3.44 14.56 -8.07
CA ARG A 8 2.86 13.34 -8.63
C ARG A 8 3.49 12.90 -9.95
N GLN A 9 4.77 13.20 -10.16
CA GLN A 9 5.50 12.79 -11.36
C GLN A 9 5.67 11.26 -11.43
N VAL A 10 5.67 10.58 -10.27
CA VAL A 10 5.73 9.11 -10.20
C VAL A 10 4.32 8.53 -10.15
N ARG A 11 3.87 7.92 -11.25
CA ARG A 11 2.52 7.38 -11.37
C ARG A 11 2.28 6.13 -10.50
N ILE A 12 3.33 5.32 -10.33
CA ILE A 12 3.30 4.05 -9.61
C ILE A 12 4.56 3.95 -8.75
N LEU A 13 4.37 3.57 -7.49
CA LEU A 13 5.43 3.19 -6.55
C LEU A 13 5.25 1.73 -6.20
N GLN A 14 6.30 0.93 -6.34
CA GLN A 14 6.33 -0.45 -5.87
C GLN A 14 7.49 -0.61 -4.90
N PHE A 15 7.24 -1.25 -3.76
CA PHE A 15 8.28 -1.59 -2.81
C PHE A 15 7.94 -2.85 -2.04
N GLU A 16 8.98 -3.50 -1.52
CA GLU A 16 8.86 -4.65 -0.65
C GLU A 16 8.99 -4.19 0.81
N TYR A 17 8.05 -4.60 1.64
CA TYR A 17 8.10 -4.45 3.09
C TYR A 17 8.29 -5.82 3.73
N HIS A 18 9.42 -6.03 4.38
CA HIS A 18 9.74 -7.29 5.03
C HIS A 18 10.43 -7.06 6.37
N TYR A 19 10.28 -8.03 7.28
CA TYR A 19 10.87 -8.00 8.63
C TYR A 19 12.41 -7.98 8.66
N LEU A 20 13.08 -8.28 7.55
CA LEU A 20 14.54 -8.30 7.48
C LEU A 20 15.13 -6.90 7.27
N GLY A 21 16.25 -6.61 7.94
CA GLY A 21 17.05 -5.41 7.68
C GLY A 21 16.53 -4.13 8.33
N LYS A 22 16.98 -2.97 7.81
CA LYS A 22 16.75 -1.66 8.44
C LYS A 22 15.29 -1.19 8.44
N TRP A 23 14.45 -1.76 7.56
CA TRP A 23 13.07 -1.31 7.39
C TRP A 23 12.23 -1.53 8.65
N HIS A 24 12.17 -2.76 9.16
CA HIS A 24 11.40 -3.12 10.36
C HIS A 24 11.81 -2.33 11.61
N HIS A 25 13.07 -1.93 11.73
CA HIS A 25 13.57 -1.20 12.90
C HIS A 25 13.41 0.32 12.81
N THR A 26 13.15 0.85 11.62
CA THR A 26 13.17 2.31 11.39
C THR A 26 11.79 2.85 11.03
N PHE A 27 10.97 2.08 10.30
CA PHE A 27 9.69 2.55 9.79
C PHE A 27 8.63 1.44 9.84
N ALA A 28 7.48 1.75 10.43
CA ALA A 28 6.29 0.91 10.32
C ALA A 28 5.67 1.11 8.94
N LEU A 29 5.11 0.04 8.36
CA LEU A 29 4.45 0.12 7.05
C LEU A 29 3.32 1.15 7.05
N ARG A 30 2.55 1.22 8.14
CA ARG A 30 1.51 2.21 8.39
C ARG A 30 2.03 3.63 8.20
N GLN A 31 3.22 3.95 8.70
CA GLN A 31 3.79 5.29 8.60
C GLN A 31 4.12 5.63 7.15
N VAL A 32 4.70 4.68 6.41
CA VAL A 32 5.06 4.85 4.99
C VAL A 32 3.81 5.07 4.15
N VAL A 33 2.80 4.22 4.30
CA VAL A 33 1.54 4.34 3.56
C VAL A 33 0.80 5.62 3.95
N SER A 34 0.80 6.01 5.23
CA SER A 34 0.19 7.27 5.69
C SER A 34 0.87 8.48 5.06
N TRP A 35 2.20 8.46 5.00
CA TRP A 35 2.99 9.51 4.38
C TRP A 35 2.71 9.63 2.88
N LEU A 36 2.60 8.51 2.17
CA LEU A 36 2.23 8.47 0.76
C LEU A 36 0.79 8.94 0.50
N ALA A 37 -0.15 8.59 1.38
CA ALA A 37 -1.53 9.09 1.34
C ALA A 37 -1.59 10.62 1.44
N GLY A 38 -0.69 11.24 2.20
CA GLY A 38 -0.51 12.69 2.25
C GLY A 38 -0.20 13.34 0.90
N PHE A 39 0.36 12.60 -0.07
CA PHE A 39 0.59 13.08 -1.44
C PHE A 39 -0.54 12.68 -2.43
N GLY A 40 -1.57 11.98 -1.95
CA GLY A 40 -2.70 11.51 -2.74
C GLY A 40 -2.49 10.14 -3.39
N TYR A 41 -1.53 9.34 -2.90
CA TYR A 41 -1.39 7.96 -3.32
C TYR A 41 -2.33 7.05 -2.52
N GLN A 42 -2.92 6.08 -3.19
CA GLN A 42 -3.61 4.96 -2.58
C GLN A 42 -2.77 3.71 -2.77
N CYS A 43 -2.52 2.99 -1.67
CA CYS A 43 -1.66 1.82 -1.64
C CYS A 43 -2.48 0.53 -1.56
N PHE A 44 -1.96 -0.51 -2.21
CA PHE A 44 -2.57 -1.82 -2.33
C PHE A 44 -1.53 -2.88 -1.96
N TRP A 45 -2.01 -3.91 -1.30
CA TRP A 45 -1.27 -5.12 -1.02
C TRP A 45 -1.21 -6.01 -2.27
N MET A 46 -0.01 -6.39 -2.69
CA MET A 46 0.26 -7.30 -3.81
C MET A 46 0.88 -8.61 -3.32
N GLY A 47 0.11 -9.39 -2.56
CA GLY A 47 0.51 -10.73 -2.14
C GLY A 47 -0.28 -11.81 -2.86
N SER A 48 0.37 -12.93 -3.19
CA SER A 48 -0.33 -14.17 -3.55
C SER A 48 -0.93 -14.79 -2.29
N GLY A 49 -2.26 -14.89 -2.24
CA GLY A 49 -3.01 -15.38 -1.08
C GLY A 49 -3.59 -14.21 -0.29
N GLY A 50 -4.91 -14.01 -0.46
CA GLY A 50 -5.69 -13.09 0.36
C GLY A 50 -5.36 -13.31 1.83
N ASP A 51 -4.92 -12.26 2.51
CA ASP A 51 -4.45 -12.35 3.88
C ASP A 51 -5.58 -12.44 4.90
N GLY A 52 -6.83 -12.50 4.47
CA GLY A 52 -8.02 -12.45 5.33
C GLY A 52 -8.22 -11.10 6.04
N HIS A 53 -7.26 -10.18 5.91
CA HIS A 53 -7.24 -8.88 6.56
C HIS A 53 -7.50 -7.73 5.57
N THR A 54 -7.23 -7.96 4.28
CA THR A 54 -7.68 -7.14 3.17
C THR A 54 -9.15 -7.45 2.87
N ARG A 55 -10.06 -6.52 3.16
CA ARG A 55 -11.46 -6.66 2.72
C ARG A 55 -11.57 -6.36 1.22
N GLY A 56 -11.86 -7.39 0.43
CA GLY A 56 -12.45 -7.32 -0.91
C GLY A 56 -11.56 -6.81 -2.05
N ASN A 57 -10.69 -5.83 -1.83
CA ASN A 57 -9.97 -5.13 -2.89
C ASN A 57 -8.47 -4.89 -2.61
N GLY A 58 -7.88 -5.57 -1.63
CA GLY A 58 -6.45 -5.46 -1.35
C GLY A 58 -5.95 -4.06 -0.92
N THR A 59 -6.81 -3.08 -0.68
CA THR A 59 -6.39 -1.71 -0.37
C THR A 59 -5.86 -1.60 1.06
N LEU A 60 -4.73 -0.92 1.23
CA LEU A 60 -4.13 -0.56 2.51
C LEU A 60 -4.60 0.82 3.00
N ASP A 61 -5.86 1.15 2.72
CA ASP A 61 -6.37 2.51 2.92
C ASP A 61 -6.26 2.92 4.38
N ILE A 62 -5.92 4.18 4.61
CA ILE A 62 -5.75 4.76 5.95
C ILE A 62 -6.72 5.92 6.04
N GLY A 63 -8.00 5.57 6.17
CA GLY A 63 -9.09 6.54 6.19
C GLY A 63 -10.10 6.20 7.27
N PRO A 64 -10.99 7.13 7.64
CA PRO A 64 -12.03 6.87 8.64
C PRO A 64 -12.98 5.74 8.22
N LEU A 65 -13.11 5.47 6.92
CA LEU A 65 -13.94 4.41 6.35
C LEU A 65 -13.28 3.03 6.39
N GLN A 66 -11.95 2.96 6.52
CA GLN A 66 -11.21 1.72 6.59
C GLN A 66 -9.99 1.91 7.51
N PRO A 67 -10.10 1.52 8.79
CA PRO A 67 -8.98 1.64 9.72
C PRO A 67 -7.85 0.69 9.36
N TRP A 68 -6.62 1.12 9.65
CA TRP A 68 -5.42 0.31 9.49
C TRP A 68 -5.55 -1.04 10.21
N CYS A 69 -5.10 -2.12 9.57
CA CYS A 69 -5.01 -3.44 10.20
C CYS A 69 -3.58 -3.74 10.62
N ASP A 70 -3.33 -3.89 11.92
CA ASP A 70 -1.98 -4.12 12.43
C ASP A 70 -1.36 -5.44 11.94
N ALA A 71 -2.18 -6.39 11.45
CA ALA A 71 -1.69 -7.65 10.85
C ALA A 71 -0.75 -7.44 9.65
N PHE A 72 -0.85 -6.29 8.96
CA PHE A 72 0.05 -5.94 7.87
C PHE A 72 1.50 -5.70 8.33
N GLU A 73 1.71 -5.29 9.58
CA GLU A 73 3.04 -4.99 10.13
C GLU A 73 3.85 -6.25 10.44
N PHE A 74 3.17 -7.33 10.84
CA PHE A 74 3.80 -8.57 11.28
C PHE A 74 4.16 -9.53 10.14
N ARG A 75 3.90 -9.13 8.90
CA ARG A 75 4.12 -9.98 7.74
C ARG A 75 5.62 -10.07 7.43
N ARG A 76 6.05 -11.32 7.22
CA ARG A 76 7.43 -11.66 6.87
C ARG A 76 7.88 -10.97 5.58
N TRP A 77 7.00 -10.86 4.58
CA TRP A 77 7.28 -10.16 3.33
C TRP A 77 5.96 -9.70 2.73
N SER A 78 5.95 -8.48 2.23
CA SER A 78 4.80 -7.78 1.67
C SER A 78 5.25 -7.05 0.42
N ASN A 79 4.52 -7.15 -0.69
CA ASN A 79 4.74 -6.25 -1.81
C ASN A 79 3.64 -5.21 -1.79
N ILE A 80 4.03 -3.95 -1.87
CA ILE A 80 3.12 -2.82 -1.81
C ILE A 80 3.19 -2.07 -3.12
N LEU A 81 2.03 -1.74 -3.66
CA LEU A 81 1.88 -0.96 -4.87
C LEU A 81 1.02 0.27 -4.58
N CYS A 82 1.53 1.46 -4.82
CA CYS A 82 0.82 2.71 -4.61
C CYS A 82 0.69 3.48 -5.91
N ALA A 83 -0.47 4.07 -6.15
CA ALA A 83 -0.72 4.93 -7.31
C ALA A 83 -1.62 6.11 -6.92
N TRP A 84 -1.56 7.19 -7.69
CA TRP A 84 -2.45 8.34 -7.50
C TRP A 84 -3.39 8.55 -8.69
N GLU A 85 -3.04 8.04 -9.87
CA GLU A 85 -3.80 8.29 -11.09
C GLU A 85 -5.05 7.43 -11.15
N THR A 86 -6.21 8.06 -11.37
CA THR A 86 -7.53 7.42 -11.38
C THR A 86 -7.61 6.18 -12.28
N LYS A 87 -7.02 6.23 -13.48
CA LYS A 87 -7.04 5.10 -14.43
C LYS A 87 -6.29 3.89 -13.86
N ILE A 88 -5.15 4.11 -13.21
CA ILE A 88 -4.37 3.04 -12.58
C ILE A 88 -5.13 2.50 -11.36
N LEU A 89 -5.68 3.38 -10.53
CA LEU A 89 -6.48 2.99 -9.37
C LEU A 89 -7.67 2.11 -9.74
N GLN A 90 -8.35 2.40 -10.86
CA GLN A 90 -9.43 1.55 -11.38
C GLN A 90 -8.93 0.15 -11.73
N VAL A 91 -7.79 0.03 -12.42
CA VAL A 91 -7.19 -1.26 -12.76
C VAL A 91 -6.77 -2.02 -11.51
N LEU A 92 -6.14 -1.35 -10.54
CA LEU A 92 -5.68 -1.99 -9.31
C LEU A 92 -6.86 -2.52 -8.50
N ARG A 93 -7.92 -1.72 -8.30
CA ARG A 93 -9.13 -2.17 -7.60
C ARG A 93 -9.78 -3.37 -8.30
N GLN A 94 -9.84 -3.38 -9.62
CA GLN A 94 -10.38 -4.53 -10.38
C GLN A 94 -9.52 -5.78 -10.20
N LYS A 95 -8.19 -5.66 -10.30
CA LYS A 95 -7.26 -6.79 -10.15
C LYS A 95 -7.24 -7.34 -8.74
N SER A 96 -7.31 -6.47 -7.74
CA SER A 96 -7.36 -6.90 -6.35
C SER A 96 -8.65 -7.65 -6.03
N ASN A 97 -9.79 -7.32 -6.66
CA ASN A 97 -11.03 -8.11 -6.52
C ASN A 97 -10.97 -9.51 -7.17
N LEU A 98 -10.01 -9.76 -8.08
CA LEU A 98 -9.87 -11.03 -8.81
C LEU A 98 -8.87 -12.00 -8.17
N LEU A 99 -8.19 -11.58 -7.11
CA LEU A 99 -7.18 -12.39 -6.40
C LEU A 99 -7.74 -13.04 -5.12
N PHE A 100 -9.06 -13.02 -4.94
CA PHE A 100 -9.80 -13.66 -3.85
C PHE A 100 -10.72 -14.76 -4.36
#